data_AF-F9P6Y7-F1
#
_entry.id   AF-F9P6Y7-F1
#
_cell.length_a   1.000
_cell.length_b   1.000
_cell.length_c   1.000
_cell.angle_alpha   90.00
_cell.angle_beta   90.00
_cell.angle_gamma   90.00
#
_symmetry.space_group_name_H-M   'P 1'
#
loop_
_entity.id
_entity.type
_entity.pdbx_description
1 polymer ?
#
loop_
_entity_poly.entity_id
_entity_poly.type
_entity_poly.pdbx_seq_one_letter_code
_entity_poly.pdbx_strand_id
1 'polypeptide(L)'
;MRNTKNLIPVTKRTRQEQIAISRKGGKASGEARRKKAHLRKTLDKLLTMNVSDERLKKKLEEMGLYADNQTLLCVVMLEKAIKGNVRAAEWISNIIGAYKKDDLDIQEQKERIKFLRHQNKKQEALIGEIGQPLVIVDEWASEYDAVDIDLGGIGDKKEN
;
A
#
# COMPACT_ATOMS: atom_id res chain seq x y z
N MET A 1 1.19 -13.89 11.52
CA MET A 1 1.42 -12.64 12.30
C MET A 1 2.64 -12.82 13.19
N ARG A 2 3.47 -11.78 13.38
CA ARG A 2 4.64 -11.85 14.30
C ARG A 2 4.13 -11.82 15.74
N ASN A 3 4.55 -12.77 16.57
CA ASN A 3 4.15 -12.84 17.98
C ASN A 3 4.78 -11.66 18.77
N THR A 4 3.93 -10.72 19.19
CA THR A 4 4.34 -9.49 19.90
C THR A 4 4.44 -9.65 21.42
N LYS A 5 3.96 -10.78 21.97
CA LYS A 5 3.87 -11.00 23.43
C LYS A 5 5.25 -11.07 24.12
N ASN A 6 6.33 -11.31 23.37
CA ASN A 6 7.69 -11.47 23.89
C ASN A 6 8.64 -10.30 23.59
N LEU A 7 8.14 -9.16 23.08
CA LEU A 7 8.98 -7.99 22.80
C LEU A 7 9.02 -7.01 23.98
N ILE A 8 10.21 -6.81 24.54
CA ILE A 8 10.47 -5.72 25.50
C ILE A 8 10.65 -4.42 24.71
N PRO A 9 9.90 -3.34 25.04
CA PRO A 9 10.10 -2.02 24.43
C PRO A 9 11.52 -1.49 24.70
N VAL A 10 12.10 -0.77 23.74
CA VAL A 10 13.45 -0.18 23.88
C VAL A 10 13.53 0.77 25.09
N THR A 11 12.45 1.48 25.39
CA THR A 11 12.32 2.39 26.54
C THR A 11 12.39 1.69 27.90
N LYS A 12 12.07 0.39 27.97
CA LYS A 12 12.10 -0.41 29.20
C LYS A 12 13.44 -1.14 29.40
N ARG A 13 14.43 -0.95 28.50
CA ARG A 13 15.76 -1.57 28.57
C ARG A 13 16.79 -0.68 29.22
N THR A 14 17.87 -1.28 29.72
CA THR A 14 19.01 -0.52 30.25
C THR A 14 19.71 0.29 29.15
N ARG A 15 20.38 1.38 29.53
CA ARG A 15 21.09 2.25 28.58
C ARG A 15 22.12 1.47 27.75
N GLN A 16 22.81 0.50 28.34
CA GLN A 16 23.79 -0.34 27.65
C GLN A 16 23.15 -1.23 26.58
N GLU A 17 22.03 -1.87 26.89
CA GLU A 17 21.29 -2.70 25.92
C GLU A 17 20.72 -1.87 24.77
N GLN A 18 20.22 -0.65 25.06
CA GLN A 18 19.74 0.27 24.03
C GLN A 18 20.86 0.63 23.04
N ILE A 19 22.06 0.94 23.56
CA ILE A 19 23.24 1.24 22.73
C ILE A 19 23.63 0.02 21.90
N ALA A 20 23.65 -1.18 22.48
CA ALA A 20 24.02 -2.42 21.78
C ALA A 20 23.03 -2.73 20.63
N ILE A 21 21.72 -2.60 20.89
CA ILE A 21 20.67 -2.80 19.87
C ILE A 21 20.79 -1.74 18.76
N SER A 22 20.98 -0.48 19.13
CA SER A 22 21.13 0.63 18.17
C SER A 22 22.36 0.42 17.28
N ARG A 23 23.51 0.05 17.86
CA ARG A 23 24.73 -0.27 17.12
C ARG A 23 24.53 -1.46 16.18
N LYS A 24 23.88 -2.53 16.65
CA LYS A 24 23.58 -3.72 15.82
C LYS A 24 22.66 -3.36 14.65
N GLY A 25 21.61 -2.56 14.90
CA GLY A 25 20.71 -2.07 13.87
C GLY A 25 21.40 -1.15 12.87
N GLY A 26 22.24 -0.23 13.35
CA GLY A 26 23.04 0.68 12.52
C GLY A 26 24.03 -0.05 11.63
N LYS A 27 24.74 -1.06 12.17
CA LYS A 27 25.66 -1.91 11.41
C LYS A 27 24.94 -2.71 10.33
N ALA A 28 23.86 -3.42 10.69
CA ALA A 28 23.07 -4.20 9.75
C ALA A 28 22.44 -3.33 8.64
N SER A 29 21.90 -2.17 9.00
CA SER A 29 21.37 -1.20 8.03
C SER A 29 22.48 -0.63 7.13
N GLY A 30 23.66 -0.35 7.68
CA GLY A 30 24.83 0.09 6.92
C GLY A 30 25.31 -0.96 5.92
N GLU A 31 25.41 -2.23 6.34
CA GLU A 31 25.75 -3.36 5.47
C GLU A 31 24.73 -3.54 4.35
N ALA A 32 23.43 -3.49 4.67
CA ALA A 32 22.36 -3.59 3.67
C ALA A 32 22.43 -2.44 2.64
N ARG A 33 22.68 -1.20 3.11
CA ARG A 33 22.85 -0.03 2.22
C ARG A 33 24.07 -0.19 1.31
N ARG A 34 25.21 -0.64 1.85
CA ARG A 34 26.43 -0.90 1.05
C ARG A 34 26.21 -2.01 0.03
N LYS A 35 25.54 -3.11 0.40
CA LYS A 35 25.18 -4.19 -0.51
C LYS A 35 24.30 -3.69 -1.66
N LYS A 36 23.29 -2.85 -1.36
CA LYS A 36 22.44 -2.25 -2.38
C LYS A 36 23.22 -1.32 -3.31
N ALA A 37 24.13 -0.50 -2.76
CA ALA A 37 24.98 0.37 -3.56
C ALA A 37 25.94 -0.43 -4.47
N HIS A 38 26.55 -1.49 -3.95
CA HIS A 38 27.38 -2.39 -4.73
C HIS A 38 26.58 -3.03 -5.87
N LEU A 39 25.38 -3.56 -5.58
CA LEU A 39 24.52 -4.16 -6.60
C LEU A 39 24.16 -3.18 -7.72
N ARG A 40 23.87 -1.92 -7.40
CA ARG A 40 23.63 -0.88 -8.42
C ARG A 40 24.85 -0.73 -9.32
N LYS A 41 26.04 -0.54 -8.75
CA LYS A 41 27.29 -0.43 -9.53
C LYS A 41 27.55 -1.65 -10.40
N THR A 42 27.31 -2.85 -9.87
CA THR A 42 27.46 -4.09 -10.64
C THR A 42 26.46 -4.15 -11.79
N LEU A 43 25.20 -3.81 -11.55
CA LEU A 43 24.16 -3.79 -12.56
C LEU A 43 24.46 -2.75 -13.66
N ASP A 44 24.88 -1.55 -13.28
CA ASP A 44 25.24 -0.50 -14.23
C ASP A 44 26.33 -1.02 -15.18
N LYS A 45 27.37 -1.66 -14.64
CA LYS A 45 28.44 -2.27 -15.43
C LYS A 45 27.92 -3.38 -16.35
N LEU A 46 27.05 -4.27 -15.86
CA LEU A 46 26.46 -5.33 -16.69
C LEU A 46 25.63 -4.77 -17.84
N LEU A 47 24.89 -3.69 -17.61
CA LEU A 47 24.06 -3.04 -18.62
C LEU A 47 24.90 -2.36 -19.71
N THR A 48 26.08 -1.82 -19.38
CA THR A 48 26.99 -1.21 -20.35
C THR A 48 27.87 -2.21 -21.10
N MET A 49 27.95 -3.47 -20.63
CA MET A 49 28.69 -4.51 -21.33
C MET A 49 28.01 -4.88 -22.66
N ASN A 50 28.82 -5.34 -23.61
CA ASN A 50 28.32 -5.90 -24.85
C ASN A 50 27.49 -7.17 -24.61
N VAL A 51 26.53 -7.38 -25.49
CA VAL A 51 25.72 -8.61 -25.52
C VAL A 51 26.63 -9.82 -25.76
N SER A 52 26.49 -10.84 -24.92
CA SER A 52 27.30 -12.06 -25.02
C SER A 52 26.86 -13.01 -26.14
N ASP A 53 25.59 -12.95 -26.54
CA ASP A 53 25.06 -13.73 -27.66
C ASP A 53 25.32 -13.02 -28.99
N GLU A 54 26.21 -13.60 -29.81
CA GLU A 54 26.63 -13.06 -31.10
C GLU A 54 25.47 -12.88 -32.09
N ARG A 55 24.42 -13.70 -32.00
CA ARG A 55 23.25 -13.57 -32.89
C ARG A 55 22.43 -12.34 -32.55
N LEU A 56 22.20 -12.12 -31.26
CA LEU A 56 21.47 -10.92 -30.77
C LEU A 56 22.29 -9.67 -31.05
N LYS A 57 23.60 -9.75 -30.86
CA LYS A 57 24.54 -8.67 -31.17
C LYS A 57 24.43 -8.22 -32.63
N LYS A 58 24.53 -9.16 -33.58
CA LYS A 58 24.38 -8.86 -35.02
C LYS A 58 23.02 -8.25 -35.36
N LYS A 59 21.93 -8.78 -34.78
CA LYS A 59 20.59 -8.20 -34.98
C LYS A 59 20.51 -6.73 -34.54
N LEU A 60 21.14 -6.38 -33.42
CA LEU A 60 21.18 -4.99 -32.95
C LEU A 60 21.99 -4.11 -33.91
N GLU A 61 23.15 -4.59 -34.35
CA GLU A 61 24.00 -3.87 -35.31
C GLU A 61 23.31 -3.68 -36.67
N GLU A 62 22.59 -4.67 -37.17
CA GLU A 62 21.76 -4.59 -38.39
C GLU A 62 20.64 -3.55 -38.27
N MET A 63 20.12 -3.34 -37.06
CA MET A 63 19.15 -2.27 -36.76
C MET A 63 19.81 -0.89 -36.58
N GLY A 64 21.14 -0.79 -36.67
CA GLY A 64 21.89 0.43 -36.41
C GLY A 64 21.94 0.82 -34.92
N LEU A 65 21.73 -0.13 -34.03
CA LEU A 65 21.70 0.07 -32.59
C LEU A 65 23.00 -0.35 -31.91
N TYR A 66 23.23 0.17 -30.70
CA TYR A 66 24.37 -0.26 -29.88
C TYR A 66 24.19 -1.71 -29.43
N ALA A 67 25.27 -2.49 -29.55
CA ALA A 67 25.36 -3.90 -29.19
C ALA A 67 25.53 -4.14 -27.68
N ASP A 68 24.91 -3.30 -26.84
CA ASP A 68 25.00 -3.39 -25.37
C ASP A 68 23.74 -4.00 -24.74
N ASN A 69 23.88 -4.47 -23.49
CA ASN A 69 22.80 -5.16 -22.79
C ASN A 69 21.61 -4.25 -22.46
N GLN A 70 21.84 -2.95 -22.24
CA GLN A 70 20.76 -1.98 -22.03
C GLN A 70 19.88 -1.83 -23.28
N THR A 71 20.46 -1.75 -24.46
CA THR A 71 19.71 -1.61 -25.71
C THR A 71 18.95 -2.90 -26.01
N LEU A 72 19.58 -4.05 -25.80
CA LEU A 72 18.90 -5.35 -25.91
C LEU A 72 17.66 -5.43 -25.00
N LEU A 73 17.77 -4.97 -23.74
CA LEU A 73 16.65 -4.96 -22.81
C LEU A 73 15.49 -4.08 -23.31
N CYS A 74 15.80 -2.91 -23.86
CA CYS A 74 14.80 -2.01 -24.45
C CYS A 74 14.07 -2.67 -25.62
N VAL A 75 14.79 -3.32 -26.53
CA VAL A 75 14.19 -4.04 -27.68
C VAL A 75 13.27 -5.15 -27.20
N VAL A 76 13.71 -5.98 -26.25
CA VAL A 76 12.88 -7.08 -25.70
C VAL A 76 11.63 -6.55 -24.98
N MET A 77 11.73 -5.45 -24.25
CA MET A 77 10.57 -4.83 -23.61
C MET A 77 9.60 -4.25 -24.64
N LEU A 78 10.11 -3.62 -25.71
CA LEU A 78 9.30 -3.13 -26.81
C LEU A 78 8.55 -4.28 -27.51
N GLU A 79 9.23 -5.38 -27.82
CA GLU A 79 8.61 -6.57 -28.40
C GLU A 79 7.49 -7.13 -27.50
N LYS A 80 7.71 -7.17 -26.18
CA LYS A 80 6.69 -7.61 -25.22
C LYS A 80 5.50 -6.65 -25.18
N ALA A 81 5.76 -5.34 -25.23
CA ALA A 81 4.71 -4.33 -25.25
C ALA A 81 3.85 -4.44 -26.53
N ILE A 82 4.50 -4.63 -27.70
CA ILE A 82 3.82 -4.86 -28.98
C ILE A 82 2.92 -6.11 -28.91
N LYS A 83 3.36 -7.15 -28.19
CA LYS A 83 2.57 -8.37 -27.94
C LYS A 83 1.48 -8.20 -26.87
N GLY A 84 1.21 -6.99 -26.41
CA GLY A 84 0.13 -6.68 -25.45
C GLY A 84 0.52 -6.74 -23.97
N ASN A 85 1.81 -6.80 -23.63
CA ASN A 85 2.23 -6.73 -22.23
C ASN A 85 2.17 -5.30 -21.69
N VAL A 86 1.09 -4.99 -20.95
CA VAL A 86 0.85 -3.65 -20.37
C VAL A 86 1.99 -3.19 -19.45
N ARG A 87 2.57 -4.10 -18.64
CA ARG A 87 3.69 -3.74 -17.74
C ARG A 87 4.95 -3.36 -18.50
N ALA A 88 5.21 -3.99 -19.65
CA ALA A 88 6.32 -3.61 -20.51
C ALA A 88 6.07 -2.22 -21.12
N ALA A 89 4.83 -1.92 -21.55
CA ALA A 89 4.46 -0.60 -22.03
C ALA A 89 4.60 0.49 -20.95
N GLU A 90 4.16 0.21 -19.71
CA GLU A 90 4.36 1.09 -18.56
C GLU A 90 5.85 1.36 -18.30
N TRP A 91 6.68 0.31 -18.33
CA TRP A 91 8.13 0.43 -18.15
C TRP A 91 8.78 1.34 -19.20
N ILE A 92 8.41 1.17 -20.48
CA ILE A 92 8.89 2.02 -21.58
C ILE A 92 8.44 3.48 -21.35
N SER A 93 7.17 3.68 -21.00
CA SER A 93 6.64 5.02 -20.74
C SER A 93 7.36 5.74 -19.59
N ASN A 94 7.72 5.01 -18.54
CA ASN A 94 8.51 5.54 -17.43
C ASN A 94 9.92 5.96 -17.85
N ILE A 95 10.55 5.24 -18.78
CA ILE A 95 11.89 5.57 -19.29
C ILE A 95 11.88 6.81 -20.17
N ILE A 96 10.89 6.92 -21.06
CA ILE A 96 10.74 8.07 -21.96
C ILE A 96 10.28 9.32 -21.19
N GLY A 97 9.86 9.15 -19.93
CA GLY A 97 9.42 10.25 -19.08
C GLY A 97 8.02 10.75 -19.41
N ALA A 98 7.22 9.97 -20.15
CA ALA A 98 5.85 10.30 -20.50
C ALA A 98 4.92 10.34 -19.25
N TYR A 99 5.34 9.73 -18.14
CA TYR A 99 4.68 9.81 -16.82
C TYR A 99 5.56 10.45 -15.74
N LYS A 100 6.30 11.52 -16.03
CA LYS A 100 6.85 12.36 -14.94
C LYS A 100 5.67 13.05 -14.24
N LYS A 101 5.22 12.47 -13.12
CA LYS A 101 4.42 13.22 -12.15
C LYS A 101 5.26 14.40 -11.69
N ASP A 102 4.71 15.60 -11.80
CA ASP A 102 5.37 16.80 -11.29
C ASP A 102 5.56 16.66 -9.77
N ASP A 103 6.57 17.31 -9.20
CA ASP A 103 6.76 17.32 -7.75
C ASP A 103 5.50 17.87 -7.04
N LEU A 104 4.77 18.77 -7.72
CA LEU A 104 3.46 19.27 -7.32
C LEU A 104 2.39 18.16 -7.28
N ASP A 105 2.32 17.28 -8.27
CA ASP A 105 1.39 16.13 -8.28
C ASP A 105 1.66 15.19 -7.10
N ILE A 106 2.94 15.00 -6.77
CA ILE A 106 3.34 14.14 -5.64
C ILE A 106 2.91 14.76 -4.31
N GLN A 107 3.02 16.09 -4.17
CA GLN A 107 2.55 16.79 -2.96
C GLN A 107 1.02 16.73 -2.84
N GLU A 108 0.30 16.98 -3.93
CA GLU A 108 -1.16 16.88 -3.94
C GLU A 108 -1.63 15.47 -3.56
N GLN A 109 -0.99 14.42 -4.10
CA GLN A 109 -1.30 13.04 -3.72
C GLN A 109 -1.05 12.77 -2.23
N LYS A 110 0.02 13.32 -1.65
CA LYS A 110 0.30 13.17 -0.21
C LYS A 110 -0.75 13.88 0.64
N GLU A 111 -1.13 15.09 0.27
CA GLU A 111 -2.15 15.86 0.99
C GLU A 111 -3.51 15.18 0.90
N ARG A 112 -3.89 14.67 -0.28
CA ARG A 112 -5.13 13.92 -0.48
C ARG A 112 -5.17 12.65 0.35
N ILE A 113 -4.07 11.89 0.40
CA ILE A 113 -3.95 10.70 1.27
C ILE A 113 -4.08 11.10 2.74
N LYS A 114 -3.44 12.20 3.17
CA LYS A 114 -3.51 12.70 4.54
C LYS A 114 -4.92 13.11 4.94
N PHE A 115 -5.62 13.80 4.04
CA PHE A 115 -7.02 14.18 4.20
C PHE A 115 -7.94 12.96 4.33
N LEU A 116 -7.81 11.99 3.40
CA LEU A 116 -8.59 10.74 3.43
C LEU A 116 -8.35 9.95 4.71
N ARG A 117 -7.10 9.86 5.19
CA ARG A 117 -6.79 9.21 6.48
C ARG A 117 -7.47 9.91 7.65
N HIS A 118 -7.51 11.25 7.63
CA HIS A 118 -8.15 12.02 8.68
C HIS A 118 -9.67 11.85 8.65
N GLN A 119 -10.28 11.83 7.46
CA GLN A 119 -11.71 11.56 7.30
C GLN A 119 -12.08 10.14 7.75
N ASN A 120 -11.33 9.13 7.32
CA ASN A 120 -11.57 7.74 7.74
C ASN A 120 -11.47 7.61 9.27
N LYS A 121 -10.48 8.27 9.90
CA LYS A 121 -10.36 8.27 11.37
C LYS A 121 -11.55 8.94 12.06
N LYS A 122 -12.08 10.04 11.51
CA LYS A 122 -13.29 10.69 12.01
C LYS A 122 -14.52 9.79 11.85
N GLN A 123 -14.65 9.13 10.70
CA GLN A 123 -15.72 8.16 10.45
C GLN A 123 -15.63 6.96 11.40
N GLU A 124 -14.44 6.40 11.62
CA GLU A 124 -14.23 5.33 12.60
C GLU A 124 -14.62 5.75 14.02
N ALA A 125 -14.26 6.97 14.44
CA ALA A 125 -14.67 7.51 15.74
C ALA A 125 -16.19 7.68 15.84
N LEU A 126 -16.83 8.24 14.80
CA LEU A 126 -18.28 8.43 14.75
C LEU A 126 -19.03 7.09 14.75
N ILE A 127 -18.55 6.10 14.00
CA ILE A 127 -19.11 4.74 13.98
C ILE A 127 -18.95 4.09 15.37
N GLY A 128 -17.83 4.35 16.06
CA GLY A 128 -17.62 3.90 17.44
C GLY A 128 -18.57 4.56 18.45
N GLU A 129 -18.96 5.82 18.22
CA GLU A 129 -19.96 6.53 19.03
C GLU A 129 -21.40 6.04 18.74
N ILE A 130 -21.74 5.77 17.48
CA ILE A 130 -23.06 5.20 17.09
C ILE A 130 -23.23 3.76 17.59
N GLY A 131 -22.14 3.02 17.81
CA GLY A 131 -22.16 1.69 18.41
C GLY A 131 -22.42 1.66 19.92
N GLN A 132 -22.56 2.82 20.59
CA GLN A 132 -22.97 2.88 21.99
C GLN A 132 -24.49 2.72 22.08
N PRO A 133 -25.01 1.80 22.91
CA PRO A 133 -26.45 1.62 23.06
C PRO A 133 -27.08 2.91 23.62
N LEU A 134 -28.12 3.39 22.94
CA LEU A 134 -28.89 4.56 23.35
C LEU A 134 -29.64 4.23 24.64
N VAL A 135 -29.23 4.83 25.77
CA VAL A 135 -29.90 4.65 27.07
C VAL A 135 -31.05 5.65 27.15
N ILE A 136 -32.27 5.16 26.95
CA ILE A 136 -33.50 5.94 27.20
C ILE A 136 -33.70 5.98 28.72
N VAL A 137 -33.74 7.18 29.30
CA VAL A 137 -33.96 7.40 30.74
C VAL A 137 -35.47 7.48 30.99
N ASP A 138 -35.95 6.69 31.97
CA ASP A 138 -37.36 6.41 32.29
C ASP A 138 -38.18 7.63 32.78
N GLU A 139 -37.59 8.82 32.86
CA GLU A 139 -38.24 10.05 33.34
C GLU A 139 -39.32 10.60 32.39
N TRP A 140 -39.36 10.13 31.13
CA TRP A 140 -40.40 10.53 30.15
C TRP A 140 -41.48 9.47 29.95
N ALA A 141 -41.42 8.32 30.65
CA ALA A 141 -42.40 7.26 30.53
C ALA A 141 -43.68 7.52 31.36
N SER A 142 -43.67 8.51 32.26
CA SER A 142 -44.74 8.70 33.25
C SER A 142 -45.87 9.65 32.85
N GLU A 143 -45.91 10.18 31.61
CA GLU A 143 -46.92 11.18 31.23
C GLU A 143 -48.08 10.69 30.37
N TYR A 144 -48.19 9.41 30.00
CA TYR A 144 -49.40 8.91 29.31
C TYR A 144 -49.78 7.48 29.71
N ASP A 145 -50.19 7.30 30.97
CA ASP A 145 -51.04 6.17 31.38
C ASP A 145 -52.47 6.68 31.61
N ALA A 146 -53.33 6.47 30.61
CA ALA A 146 -54.78 6.20 30.74
C ALA A 146 -55.53 6.59 29.45
N VAL A 147 -55.55 5.69 28.47
CA VAL A 147 -56.73 5.57 27.59
C VAL A 147 -57.05 4.08 27.51
N ASP A 148 -57.97 3.63 28.36
CA ASP A 148 -58.60 2.32 28.24
C ASP A 148 -59.37 2.25 26.93
N ILE A 149 -58.82 1.53 25.95
CA ILE A 149 -59.52 1.22 24.70
C ILE A 149 -60.29 -0.08 24.94
N ASP A 150 -61.60 0.03 25.15
CA ASP A 150 -62.54 -1.08 25.23
C ASP A 150 -62.61 -1.82 23.89
N LEU A 151 -61.93 -2.97 23.80
CA LEU A 151 -62.01 -3.88 22.65
C LEU A 151 -63.17 -4.85 22.86
N GLY A 152 -64.37 -4.39 22.49
CA GLY A 152 -65.59 -5.19 22.43
C GLY A 152 -65.39 -6.51 21.68
N GLY A 153 -65.74 -7.61 22.35
CA GLY A 153 -65.58 -8.98 21.87
C GLY A 153 -66.40 -9.27 20.60
N ILE A 154 -65.75 -9.92 19.63
CA ILE A 154 -66.41 -10.58 18.50
C ILE A 154 -66.17 -12.08 18.64
N GLY A 155 -67.27 -12.80 18.84
CA GLY A 155 -67.32 -14.19 19.21
C GLY A 155 -66.91 -15.19 18.13
N ASP A 156 -66.54 -16.36 18.63
CA ASP A 156 -66.33 -17.60 17.90
C ASP A 156 -67.52 -17.97 16.99
N LYS A 157 -67.19 -18.27 15.73
CA LYS A 157 -67.92 -19.27 14.94
C LYS A 157 -66.90 -20.17 14.23
N LYS A 158 -66.70 -21.37 14.78
CA LYS A 158 -66.30 -22.55 14.01
C LYS A 158 -67.48 -23.50 13.96
N GLU A 159 -67.75 -23.98 12.75
CA GLU A 159 -68.76 -24.98 12.41
C GLU A 159 -68.57 -26.28 13.18
N ASN A 160 -69.67 -26.75 13.79
CA ASN A 160 -70.34 -27.99 13.43
C ASN A 160 -71.83 -27.88 13.79
#